data_AF-A0A0M4QJ48-F1
#
_entry.id   AF-A0A0M4QJ48-F1
#
_cell.length_a   1.000
_cell.length_b   1.000
_cell.length_c   1.000
_cell.angle_alpha   90.00
_cell.angle_beta   90.00
_cell.angle_gamma   90.00
#
_symmetry.space_group_name_H-M   'P 1'
#
loop_
_entity.id
_entity.type
_entity.pdbx_description
1 polymer ?
#
loop_
_entity_poly.entity_id
_entity_poly.type
_entity_poly.pdbx_seq_one_letter_code
_entity_poly.pdbx_strand_id
1 'polypeptide(L)'
;MNYILFALFGVVIFMMFRKQKKTKAAAQEKQAKLAPGVDIMTNFGLFGHVVGVDAENNKLHLEISPGVTVAVHSQTVAKIIEPETAPMDDVNASIPDDVSSLTLDLEKRDASTESAEETLARLNKDNSKDN
;
A
#
# COMPACT_ATOMS: atom_id res chain seq x y z
N MET A 1 41.18 43.25 -4.25
CA MET A 1 40.89 42.17 -3.27
C MET A 1 39.42 41.74 -3.26
N ASN A 2 38.43 42.62 -3.48
CA ASN A 2 36.99 42.24 -3.45
C ASN A 2 36.52 41.35 -4.63
N TYR A 3 37.17 41.40 -5.79
CA TYR A 3 36.73 40.65 -6.98
C TYR A 3 36.84 39.12 -6.83
N ILE A 4 37.75 38.63 -5.98
CA ILE A 4 37.88 37.21 -5.67
C ILE A 4 36.65 36.70 -4.90
N LEU A 5 36.09 37.52 -4.00
CA LEU A 5 34.88 37.18 -3.26
C LEU A 5 33.64 37.15 -4.17
N PHE A 6 33.53 38.11 -5.10
CA PHE A 6 32.46 38.12 -6.10
C PHE A 6 32.56 36.95 -7.09
N ALA A 7 33.77 36.58 -7.51
CA ALA A 7 33.99 35.42 -8.38
C ALA A 7 33.58 34.11 -7.69
N LEU A 8 33.97 33.93 -6.41
CA LEU A 8 33.60 32.74 -5.63
C LEU A 8 32.08 32.64 -5.43
N PHE A 9 31.42 33.76 -5.13
CA PHE A 9 29.97 33.81 -4.96
C PHE A 9 29.22 33.51 -6.27
N GLY A 10 29.73 34.00 -7.41
CA GLY A 10 29.17 33.71 -8.73
C GLY A 10 29.20 32.22 -9.09
N VAL A 11 30.30 31.51 -8.75
CA VAL A 11 30.44 30.07 -9.00
C VAL A 11 29.43 29.26 -8.17
N VAL A 12 29.22 29.62 -6.90
CA VAL A 12 28.27 28.93 -6.02
C VAL A 12 26.83 29.13 -6.49
N ILE A 13 26.45 30.37 -6.86
CA ILE A 13 25.11 30.67 -7.41
C ILE A 13 24.86 29.91 -8.71
N PHE A 14 25.83 29.90 -9.63
CA PHE A 14 25.71 29.18 -10.90
C PHE A 14 25.51 27.67 -10.68
N MET A 15 26.24 27.10 -9.73
CA MET A 15 26.10 25.69 -9.37
C MET A 15 24.74 25.37 -8.73
N MET A 16 24.20 26.27 -7.88
CA MET A 16 22.85 26.12 -7.32
C MET A 16 21.78 26.22 -8.42
N PHE A 17 21.88 27.17 -9.34
CA PHE A 17 20.91 27.35 -10.44
C PHE A 17 20.86 26.12 -11.36
N ARG A 18 22.02 25.53 -11.66
CA ARG A 18 22.13 24.27 -12.42
C ARG A 18 21.53 23.07 -11.69
N LYS A 19 21.67 22.98 -10.37
CA LYS A 19 21.08 21.90 -9.56
C LYS A 19 19.56 22.07 -9.34
N GLN A 20 19.09 23.31 -9.20
CA GLN A 20 17.68 23.61 -8.95
C GLN A 20 16.75 23.19 -10.10
N LYS A 21 17.23 23.21 -11.36
CA LYS A 21 16.40 22.77 -12.50
C LYS A 21 16.01 21.29 -12.41
N LYS A 22 16.89 20.44 -11.86
CA LYS A 22 16.63 19.00 -11.69
C LYS A 22 15.71 18.71 -10.51
N THR A 23 15.83 19.44 -9.41
CA THR A 23 14.97 19.24 -8.22
C THR A 23 13.55 19.77 -8.44
N LYS A 24 13.37 20.84 -9.21
CA LYS A 24 12.03 21.35 -9.56
C LYS A 24 11.24 20.38 -10.44
N ALA A 25 11.89 19.75 -11.42
CA ALA A 25 11.25 18.75 -12.28
C ALA A 25 10.77 17.53 -11.48
N ALA A 26 11.59 17.02 -10.57
CA ALA A 26 11.23 15.90 -9.71
C ALA A 26 10.08 16.23 -8.72
N ALA A 27 9.92 17.49 -8.33
CA ALA A 27 8.82 17.93 -7.48
C ALA A 27 7.49 18.02 -8.24
N GLN A 28 7.52 18.47 -9.50
CA GLN A 28 6.33 18.57 -10.36
C GLN A 28 5.81 17.20 -10.79
N GLU A 29 6.70 16.26 -11.10
CA GLU A 29 6.32 14.90 -11.52
C GLU A 29 5.59 14.11 -10.42
N LYS A 30 5.91 14.37 -9.15
CA LYS A 30 5.19 13.77 -8.00
C LYS A 30 3.81 14.35 -7.79
N GLN A 31 3.60 15.64 -8.12
CA GLN A 31 2.29 16.27 -8.06
C GLN A 31 1.37 15.81 -9.20
N ALA A 32 1.93 15.54 -10.38
CA ALA A 32 1.17 15.11 -11.55
C ALA A 32 0.53 13.70 -11.41
N LYS A 33 1.00 12.88 -10.46
CA LYS A 33 0.45 11.54 -10.21
C LYS A 33 -0.71 11.51 -9.20
N LEU A 34 -1.11 12.66 -8.66
CA LEU A 34 -2.25 12.78 -7.75
C LEU A 34 -3.55 12.86 -8.57
N ALA A 35 -3.92 11.74 -9.21
CA ALA A 35 -5.23 11.63 -9.86
C ALA A 35 -6.33 11.43 -8.79
N PRO A 36 -7.49 12.09 -8.92
CA PRO A 36 -8.67 11.79 -8.09
C PRO A 36 -9.08 10.32 -8.28
N GLY A 37 -9.54 9.66 -7.21
CA GLY A 37 -9.97 8.26 -7.29
C GLY A 37 -8.96 7.21 -6.83
N VAL A 38 -7.82 7.63 -6.26
CA VAL A 38 -6.80 6.70 -5.76
C VAL A 38 -6.77 6.67 -4.25
N ASP A 39 -6.55 5.48 -3.70
CA ASP A 39 -6.32 5.29 -2.27
C ASP A 39 -4.90 5.72 -1.92
N ILE A 40 -4.79 6.60 -0.94
CA ILE A 40 -3.51 7.18 -0.54
C ILE A 40 -3.28 7.01 0.95
N MET A 41 -2.02 6.86 1.30
CA MET A 41 -1.56 7.04 2.67
C MET A 41 -0.94 8.43 2.79
N THR A 42 -1.38 9.19 3.78
CA THR A 42 -0.76 10.45 4.17
C THR A 42 0.47 10.22 5.04
N ASN A 43 1.38 11.20 5.13
CA ASN A 43 2.57 11.14 5.99
C ASN A 43 2.23 10.96 7.48
N PHE A 44 1.00 11.24 7.88
CA PHE A 44 0.51 11.06 9.26
C PHE A 44 -0.06 9.66 9.51
N GLY A 45 0.03 8.76 8.53
CA GLY A 45 -0.50 7.39 8.63
C GLY A 45 -2.01 7.28 8.40
N LEU A 46 -2.68 8.36 8.02
CA LEU A 46 -4.09 8.32 7.64
C LEU A 46 -4.24 7.78 6.21
N PHE A 47 -5.12 6.81 6.06
CA PHE A 47 -5.54 6.26 4.77
C PHE A 47 -6.87 6.86 4.35
N GLY A 48 -7.06 7.02 3.05
CA GLY A 48 -8.35 7.40 2.51
C GLY A 48 -8.33 7.50 0.99
N HIS A 49 -9.51 7.71 0.46
CA HIS A 49 -9.76 7.85 -0.96
C HIS A 49 -9.80 9.33 -1.36
N VAL A 50 -9.12 9.71 -2.43
CA VAL A 50 -9.13 11.11 -2.90
C VAL A 50 -10.45 11.43 -3.61
N VAL A 51 -11.30 12.22 -2.97
CA VAL A 51 -12.58 12.70 -3.53
C VAL A 51 -12.38 13.96 -4.38
N GLY A 52 -11.42 14.80 -4.01
CA GLY A 52 -11.17 16.04 -4.75
C GLY A 52 -9.92 16.77 -4.30
N VAL A 53 -9.34 17.54 -5.22
CA VAL A 53 -8.13 18.36 -5.00
C VAL A 53 -8.50 19.82 -5.17
N ASP A 54 -8.28 20.64 -4.14
CA ASP A 54 -8.33 22.10 -4.22
C ASP A 54 -6.89 22.62 -4.36
N ALA A 55 -6.50 22.88 -5.61
CA ALA A 55 -5.17 23.37 -5.96
C ALA A 55 -4.95 24.84 -5.57
N GLU A 56 -6.01 25.64 -5.43
CA GLU A 56 -5.91 27.06 -5.08
C GLU A 56 -5.53 27.23 -3.60
N ASN A 57 -6.13 26.42 -2.73
CA ASN A 57 -5.90 26.46 -1.28
C ASN A 57 -4.91 25.40 -0.78
N ASN A 58 -4.31 24.60 -1.67
CA ASN A 58 -3.44 23.47 -1.32
C ASN A 58 -4.12 22.46 -0.38
N LYS A 59 -5.42 22.23 -0.55
CA LYS A 59 -6.21 21.29 0.24
C LYS A 59 -6.56 20.06 -0.58
N LEU A 60 -6.62 18.92 0.08
CA LEU A 60 -6.99 17.63 -0.48
C LEU A 60 -8.14 17.07 0.35
N HIS A 61 -9.24 16.74 -0.32
CA HIS A 61 -10.40 16.12 0.31
C HIS A 61 -10.28 14.61 0.23
N LEU A 62 -10.11 13.95 1.38
CA LEU A 62 -10.05 12.50 1.50
C LEU A 62 -11.29 11.98 2.20
N GLU A 63 -11.82 10.87 1.72
CA GLU A 63 -12.80 10.06 2.43
C GLU A 63 -12.10 8.93 3.19
N ILE A 64 -12.27 8.90 4.52
CA ILE A 64 -11.63 7.89 5.40
C ILE A 64 -12.59 6.72 5.66
N SER A 65 -13.87 7.03 5.71
CA SER A 65 -14.96 6.07 5.92
C SER A 65 -16.20 6.57 5.17
N PRO A 66 -17.20 5.70 4.93
CA PRO A 66 -18.37 6.06 4.13
C PRO A 66 -19.04 7.35 4.62
N GLY A 67 -18.99 8.40 3.80
CA GLY A 67 -19.59 9.70 4.09
C GLY A 67 -18.78 10.60 5.05
N VAL A 68 -17.56 10.23 5.43
CA VAL A 68 -16.67 11.05 6.26
C VAL A 68 -15.53 11.61 5.42
N THR A 69 -15.66 12.89 5.06
CA THR A 69 -14.63 13.62 4.31
C THR A 69 -13.82 14.52 5.24
N VAL A 70 -12.49 14.47 5.10
CA VAL A 70 -11.54 15.35 5.78
C VAL A 70 -10.73 16.14 4.77
N ALA A 71 -10.38 17.37 5.13
CA ALA A 71 -9.46 18.20 4.36
C ALA A 71 -8.05 18.08 4.96
N VAL A 72 -7.08 17.64 4.17
CA VAL A 72 -5.65 17.61 4.51
C VAL A 72 -4.86 18.50 3.56
N HIS A 73 -3.60 18.77 3.89
CA HIS A 73 -2.74 19.54 2.99
C HIS A 73 -2.28 18.69 1.80
N SER A 74 -2.19 19.28 0.60
CA SER A 74 -1.81 18.58 -0.63
C SER A 74 -0.40 17.96 -0.57
N GLN A 75 0.50 18.54 0.24
CA GLN A 75 1.86 18.01 0.44
C GLN A 75 1.93 16.78 1.35
N THR A 76 0.83 16.38 1.98
CA THR A 76 0.83 15.28 2.94
C THR A 76 0.76 13.91 2.28
N VAL A 77 0.56 13.82 0.96
CA VAL A 77 0.48 12.53 0.26
C VAL A 77 1.83 11.82 0.28
N ALA A 78 1.90 10.67 0.96
CA ALA A 78 3.13 9.90 1.16
C ALA A 78 3.34 8.85 0.07
N LYS A 79 2.28 8.09 -0.19
CA LYS A 79 2.32 6.94 -1.10
C LYS A 79 0.95 6.76 -1.74
N ILE A 80 0.95 6.63 -3.06
CA ILE A 80 -0.17 6.18 -3.85
C ILE A 80 -0.22 4.66 -3.65
N ILE A 81 -1.32 4.16 -3.10
CA ILE A 81 -1.57 2.72 -3.03
C ILE A 81 -2.21 2.40 -4.37
N GLU A 82 -1.40 1.89 -5.30
CA GLU A 82 -1.99 1.26 -6.47
C GLU A 82 -2.85 0.10 -5.94
N PRO A 83 -4.15 0.08 -6.28
CA PRO A 83 -4.96 -1.07 -5.93
C PRO A 83 -4.25 -2.28 -6.53
N GLU A 84 -3.97 -3.27 -5.70
CA GLU A 84 -3.57 -4.58 -6.17
C GLU A 84 -4.77 -5.10 -6.97
N THR A 85 -4.81 -4.77 -8.26
CA THR A 85 -5.51 -5.58 -9.23
C THR A 85 -4.76 -6.89 -9.20
N ALA A 86 -5.13 -7.76 -8.26
CA ALA A 86 -4.96 -9.18 -8.48
C ALA A 86 -5.47 -9.37 -9.91
N PRO A 87 -4.63 -9.83 -10.86
CA PRO A 87 -5.16 -10.25 -12.12
C PRO A 87 -6.23 -11.25 -11.75
N MET A 88 -7.48 -10.95 -12.08
CA MET A 88 -8.47 -11.99 -12.27
C MET A 88 -7.91 -12.77 -13.46
N ASP A 89 -6.95 -13.65 -13.19
CA ASP A 89 -6.71 -14.78 -14.05
C ASP A 89 -8.09 -15.37 -14.26
N ASP A 90 -8.48 -15.38 -15.52
CA ASP A 90 -9.69 -15.96 -16.07
C ASP A 90 -9.68 -17.44 -15.65
N VAL A 91 -10.05 -17.71 -14.40
CA VAL A 91 -10.33 -19.03 -13.92
C VAL A 91 -11.61 -19.40 -14.62
N ASN A 92 -11.44 -19.96 -15.81
CA ASN A 92 -12.42 -20.78 -16.49
C ASN A 92 -12.64 -22.04 -15.63
N ALA A 93 -13.14 -21.82 -14.41
CA ALA A 93 -13.65 -22.84 -13.54
C ALA A 93 -14.97 -23.23 -14.16
N SER A 94 -14.94 -24.29 -14.97
CA SER A 94 -16.15 -24.99 -15.38
C SER A 94 -16.82 -25.48 -14.09
N ILE A 95 -17.77 -24.70 -13.58
CA ILE A 95 -18.62 -25.09 -12.45
C ILE A 95 -19.38 -26.33 -12.93
N PRO A 96 -19.14 -27.52 -12.34
CA PRO A 96 -19.91 -28.70 -12.71
C PRO A 96 -21.38 -28.43 -12.36
N ASP A 97 -22.30 -28.73 -13.28
CA ASP A 97 -23.76 -28.54 -13.07
C ASP A 97 -24.33 -29.46 -11.97
N ASP A 98 -23.54 -30.43 -11.51
CA ASP A 98 -23.95 -31.41 -10.51
C ASP A 98 -23.18 -31.23 -9.20
N VAL A 99 -23.91 -30.93 -8.13
CA VAL A 99 -23.40 -30.79 -6.76
C VAL A 99 -22.79 -32.09 -6.23
N SER A 100 -23.15 -33.23 -6.81
CA SER A 100 -22.70 -34.54 -6.36
C SER A 100 -21.21 -34.79 -6.60
N SER A 101 -20.54 -34.03 -7.47
CA SER A 101 -19.09 -34.20 -7.74
C SER A 101 -18.20 -33.67 -6.61
N LEU A 102 -18.73 -32.81 -5.73
CA LEU A 102 -17.97 -32.21 -4.62
C LEU A 102 -17.80 -33.16 -3.43
N THR A 103 -18.60 -34.23 -3.36
CA THR A 103 -18.60 -35.17 -2.22
C THR A 103 -17.86 -36.48 -2.50
N LEU A 104 -17.51 -36.77 -3.76
CA LEU A 104 -16.87 -38.02 -4.17
C LEU A 104 -15.45 -38.20 -3.57
N ASP A 105 -14.71 -37.10 -3.37
CA ASP A 105 -13.37 -37.14 -2.78
C ASP A 105 -13.37 -37.24 -1.24
N LEU A 106 -14.55 -37.12 -0.60
CA LEU A 106 -14.67 -37.19 0.85
C LEU A 106 -14.74 -38.63 1.37
N GLU A 107 -15.25 -39.57 0.58
CA GLU A 107 -15.42 -40.97 0.98
C GLU A 107 -14.11 -41.78 1.02
N LYS A 108 -13.04 -41.27 0.39
CA LYS A 108 -11.74 -41.98 0.30
C LYS A 108 -10.69 -41.50 1.29
N ARG A 109 -11.00 -40.55 2.19
CA ARG A 109 -10.07 -40.19 3.27
C ARG A 109 -10.18 -41.24 4.37
N ASP A 110 -9.27 -42.22 4.29
CA ASP A 110 -9.01 -43.20 5.33
C ASP A 110 -9.07 -42.55 6.72
N ALA A 111 -9.91 -43.12 7.58
CA ALA A 111 -10.07 -42.75 8.96
C ALA A 111 -8.82 -43.14 9.76
N SER A 112 -7.72 -42.40 9.60
CA SER A 112 -6.71 -42.26 10.65
C SER A 112 -7.21 -41.21 11.65
N THR A 113 -8.33 -41.50 12.31
CA THR A 113 -8.71 -40.83 13.55
C THR A 113 -7.65 -41.15 14.58
N GLU A 114 -6.67 -40.26 14.74
CA GLU A 114 -5.92 -40.16 15.99
C GLU A 114 -6.97 -40.06 17.11
N SER A 115 -7.07 -41.09 17.95
CA SER A 115 -8.06 -41.11 19.03
C SER A 115 -7.77 -39.94 19.96
N ALA A 116 -8.80 -39.35 20.57
CA ALA A 116 -8.64 -38.24 21.51
C ALA A 116 -7.65 -38.57 22.65
N GLU A 117 -7.50 -39.86 23.00
CA GLU A 117 -6.50 -40.34 23.96
C GLU A 117 -5.04 -40.19 23.46
N GLU A 118 -4.79 -40.37 22.17
CA GLU A 118 -3.46 -40.23 21.56
C GLU A 118 -3.05 -38.75 21.49
N THR A 119 -3.99 -37.85 21.17
CA THR A 119 -3.76 -36.40 21.20
C THR A 119 -3.45 -35.89 22.62
N LEU A 120 -4.15 -36.38 23.63
CA LEU A 120 -3.88 -36.04 25.04
C LEU A 120 -2.52 -36.58 25.51
N ALA A 121 -2.15 -37.80 25.09
CA ALA A 121 -0.87 -38.39 25.43
C ALA A 121 0.32 -37.60 24.85
N ARG A 122 0.18 -37.05 23.64
CA ARG A 122 1.20 -36.18 23.02
C ARG A 122 1.33 -34.84 23.75
N LEU A 123 0.21 -34.23 24.10
CA LEU A 123 0.20 -32.95 24.82
C LEU A 123 0.93 -33.03 26.17
N ASN A 124 0.67 -34.10 26.93
CA ASN A 124 1.32 -34.31 28.23
C ASN A 124 2.81 -34.66 28.09
N LYS A 125 3.20 -35.35 27.01
CA LYS A 125 4.60 -35.72 26.75
C LYS A 125 5.46 -34.54 26.31
N ASP A 126 4.89 -33.58 25.58
CA ASP A 126 5.58 -32.34 25.23
C ASP A 126 5.75 -31.42 26.44
N ASN A 127 4.73 -31.32 27.31
CA ASN A 127 4.79 -30.48 28.52
C ASN A 127 5.80 -31.00 29.58
N SER A 128 6.06 -32.30 29.64
CA SER A 128 7.03 -32.90 30.58
C SER A 128 8.50 -32.80 30.13
N LYS A 129 8.79 -32.33 28.91
CA LYS A 129 10.16 -32.19 28.41
C LYS A 129 10.80 -30.82 28.71
N ASP A 130 9.98 -29.81 29.02
CA ASP A 130 10.42 -28.43 29.23
C ASP A 130 10.57 -28.05 30.71
N ASN A 131 10.52 -29.01 31.64
CA ASN A 131 10.71 -28.83 33.07
C ASN A 131 11.67 -29.87 33.65
#